data_AF-A0A6M4PJX1-F1
#
_entry.id   AF-A0A6M4PJX1-F1
#
_cell.length_a   1.000
_cell.length_b   1.000
_cell.length_c   1.000
_cell.angle_alpha   90.00
_cell.angle_beta   90.00
_cell.angle_gamma   90.00
#
_symmetry.space_group_name_H-M   'P 1'
#
loop_
_entity.id
_entity.type
_entity.pdbx_description
1 polymer ?
#
loop_
_entity_poly.entity_id
_entity_poly.type
_entity_poly.pdbx_seq_one_letter_code
_entity_poly.pdbx_strand_id
1 'polypeptide(L)'
;MQWSEYSTAERIKRLRGPMTQEQLAEAANVSVGVVRKLERGGTASLPSLLSIASALGTDIAVLLGQQAPRRAMDRDERAALRALSAATHDAAIGIPTDSEPGTVEELRAVVRRADAAYWAGRYTELGALLGALLPEARARYDAADAGEWEAAAGVLADVFQTAGMAANVWGSRDLAYAALTYGRQIAVQAGDDLRDAHLAATTAWVNLRDGRTAQGFALAAAQADRIEPKMSEHDPDRLSVYGQLVTNAAVAASRGGAAPDTAREYLSQAHAVGARLGAEHARGRHAQPFGPLYAATQAMSIAVALGDTGGALRLMDTIRLDETVPLATRARYGLDVALTHVDCRRWDQAADTLEKVCGMAPGWVRHQMLPGVIISRLAGVSVARLRGLAHAAGVPLAVR
;
A
#
# COMPACT_ATOMS: atom_id res chain seq x y z
N MET A 1 -20.15 -17.07 4.67
CA MET A 1 -19.65 -17.78 5.86
C MET A 1 -18.45 -17.02 6.40
N GLN A 2 -18.55 -16.55 7.64
CA GLN A 2 -17.48 -15.82 8.33
C GLN A 2 -16.33 -16.78 8.66
N TRP A 3 -15.10 -16.27 8.82
CA TRP A 3 -13.94 -17.13 9.07
C TRP A 3 -14.06 -17.93 10.40
N SER A 4 -14.70 -17.32 11.40
CA SER A 4 -15.03 -17.92 12.70
C SER A 4 -16.00 -19.09 12.61
N GLU A 5 -16.76 -19.23 11.52
CA GLU A 5 -17.75 -20.30 11.33
C GLU A 5 -17.13 -21.58 10.75
N TYR A 6 -15.95 -21.50 10.13
CA TYR A 6 -15.24 -22.69 9.64
C TYR A 6 -14.68 -23.51 10.80
N SER A 7 -14.61 -24.83 10.68
CA SER A 7 -13.79 -25.66 11.55
C SER A 7 -12.30 -25.39 11.35
N THR A 8 -11.45 -25.70 12.33
CA THR A 8 -9.98 -25.63 12.19
C THR A 8 -9.49 -26.43 10.96
N ALA A 9 -10.12 -27.57 10.68
CA ALA A 9 -9.83 -28.39 9.50
C ALA A 9 -10.10 -27.65 8.18
N GLU A 10 -11.24 -26.97 8.06
CA GLU A 10 -11.58 -26.18 6.87
C GLU A 10 -10.69 -24.94 6.73
N ARG A 11 -10.34 -24.28 7.84
CA ARG A 11 -9.40 -23.16 7.84
C ARG A 11 -8.03 -23.58 7.33
N ILE A 12 -7.50 -24.70 7.82
CA ILE A 12 -6.21 -25.25 7.37
C ILE A 12 -6.25 -25.57 5.88
N LYS A 13 -7.30 -26.25 5.39
CA LYS A 13 -7.46 -26.55 3.96
C LYS A 13 -7.51 -25.28 3.10
N ARG A 14 -8.24 -24.26 3.56
CA ARG A 14 -8.35 -22.97 2.87
C ARG A 14 -7.02 -22.21 2.85
N LEU A 15 -6.29 -22.19 3.97
CA LEU A 15 -4.99 -21.52 4.09
C LEU A 15 -3.89 -22.23 3.29
N ARG A 16 -3.92 -23.57 3.26
CA ARG A 16 -3.01 -24.41 2.49
C ARG A 16 -3.16 -24.18 0.98
N GLY A 17 -4.38 -23.90 0.53
CA GLY A 17 -4.66 -23.65 -0.88
C GLY A 17 -4.20 -24.81 -1.76
N PRO A 18 -3.32 -24.59 -2.76
CA PRO A 18 -2.89 -25.63 -3.70
C PRO A 18 -1.83 -26.59 -3.15
N MET A 19 -1.16 -26.27 -2.03
CA MET A 19 -0.10 -27.14 -1.48
C MET A 19 -0.66 -28.51 -1.09
N THR A 20 0.06 -29.61 -1.28
CA THR A 20 -0.36 -30.93 -0.79
C THR A 20 -0.20 -31.06 0.73
N GLN A 21 -0.79 -32.09 1.33
CA GLN A 21 -0.59 -32.37 2.76
C GLN A 21 0.87 -32.69 3.07
N GLU A 22 1.55 -33.37 2.14
CA GLU A 22 2.95 -33.71 2.19
C GLU A 22 3.84 -32.46 2.14
N GLN A 23 3.56 -31.54 1.20
CA GLN A 23 4.27 -30.26 1.10
C GLN A 23 4.10 -29.40 2.34
N LEU A 24 2.90 -29.37 2.94
CA LEU A 24 2.68 -28.64 4.18
C LEU A 24 3.42 -29.29 5.35
N ALA A 25 3.45 -30.62 5.43
CA ALA A 25 4.15 -31.35 6.47
C ALA A 25 5.66 -31.11 6.41
N GLU A 26 6.24 -31.16 5.21
CA GLU A 26 7.63 -30.83 4.93
C GLU A 26 7.94 -29.38 5.33
N ALA A 27 7.16 -28.41 4.87
CA ALA A 27 7.37 -26.99 5.18
C ALA A 27 7.24 -26.68 6.68
N ALA A 28 6.41 -27.42 7.42
CA ALA A 28 6.22 -27.27 8.85
C ALA A 28 7.19 -28.14 9.68
N ASN A 29 8.02 -28.99 9.05
CA ASN A 29 8.85 -29.99 9.72
C ASN A 29 8.05 -30.85 10.72
N VAL A 30 6.89 -31.34 10.29
CA VAL A 30 6.01 -32.25 11.06
C VAL A 30 5.68 -33.48 10.22
N SER A 31 5.16 -34.54 10.85
CA SER A 31 4.71 -35.70 10.07
C SER A 31 3.45 -35.41 9.27
N VAL A 32 3.32 -36.00 8.08
CA VAL A 32 2.11 -35.92 7.24
C VAL A 32 0.87 -36.40 8.00
N GLY A 33 1.05 -37.34 8.94
CA GLY A 33 0.00 -37.81 9.84
C GLY A 33 -0.60 -36.70 10.71
N VAL A 34 0.20 -35.74 11.18
CA VAL A 34 -0.27 -34.58 11.95
C VAL A 34 -1.15 -33.68 11.08
N VAL A 35 -0.71 -33.39 9.85
CA VAL A 35 -1.49 -32.58 8.89
C VAL A 35 -2.82 -33.27 8.54
N ARG A 36 -2.79 -34.58 8.22
CA ARG A 36 -3.98 -35.39 7.94
C ARG A 36 -4.95 -35.41 9.11
N LYS A 37 -4.44 -35.54 10.33
CA LYS A 37 -5.25 -35.54 11.56
C LYS A 37 -5.96 -34.21 11.74
N LEU A 38 -5.25 -33.08 11.59
CA LEU A 38 -5.82 -31.75 11.70
C LEU A 38 -6.87 -31.45 10.62
N GLU A 39 -6.61 -31.82 9.36
CA GLU A 39 -7.55 -31.63 8.24
C GLU A 39 -8.80 -32.53 8.30
N ARG A 40 -8.82 -33.50 9.21
CA ARG A 40 -9.97 -34.35 9.53
C ARG A 40 -10.68 -33.94 10.82
N GLY A 41 -10.29 -32.83 11.44
CA GLY A 41 -10.90 -32.30 12.66
C GLY A 41 -10.29 -32.83 13.97
N GLY A 42 -9.15 -33.52 13.90
CA GLY A 42 -8.41 -33.95 15.10
C GLY A 42 -7.57 -32.83 15.71
N THR A 43 -6.85 -33.15 16.81
CA THR A 43 -5.99 -32.22 17.55
C THR A 43 -4.50 -32.46 17.28
N ALA A 44 -3.68 -31.42 17.48
CA ALA A 44 -2.21 -31.50 17.46
C ALA A 44 -1.62 -30.76 18.66
N SER A 45 -0.34 -30.99 18.94
CA SER A 45 0.37 -30.27 19.99
C SER A 45 0.55 -28.79 19.61
N LEU A 46 0.68 -27.92 20.62
CA LEU A 46 0.91 -26.49 20.39
C LEU A 46 2.16 -26.22 19.51
N PRO A 47 3.32 -26.89 19.72
CA PRO A 47 4.46 -26.73 18.82
C PRO A 47 4.13 -27.09 17.36
N SER A 48 3.38 -28.18 17.12
CA SER A 48 2.97 -28.56 15.77
C SER A 48 2.03 -27.53 15.14
N LEU A 49 1.10 -26.97 15.93
CA LEU A 49 0.20 -25.92 15.47
C LEU A 49 0.96 -24.65 15.13
N LEU A 50 1.95 -24.26 15.92
CA LEU A 50 2.83 -23.11 15.67
C LEU A 50 3.68 -23.32 14.40
N SER A 51 4.28 -24.51 14.23
CA SER A 51 5.05 -24.83 13.03
C SER A 51 4.18 -24.84 11.77
N ILE A 52 2.95 -25.38 11.84
CA ILE A 52 2.00 -25.36 10.74
C ILE A 52 1.54 -23.93 10.44
N ALA A 53 1.25 -23.14 11.47
CA ALA A 53 0.88 -21.73 11.31
C ALA A 53 2.02 -20.94 10.64
N SER A 54 3.27 -21.13 11.09
CA SER A 54 4.47 -20.59 10.46
C SER A 54 4.60 -21.01 8.99
N ALA A 55 4.48 -22.32 8.70
CA ALA A 55 4.54 -22.84 7.35
C ALA A 55 3.45 -22.25 6.45
N LEU A 56 2.24 -22.02 6.94
CA LEU A 56 1.14 -21.37 6.19
C LEU A 56 1.28 -19.84 6.08
N GLY A 57 2.33 -19.27 6.68
CA GLY A 57 2.59 -17.83 6.75
C GLY A 57 1.60 -17.09 7.63
N THR A 58 0.93 -17.71 8.61
CA THR A 58 -0.23 -17.11 9.31
C THR A 58 -0.20 -17.30 10.82
N ASP A 59 -0.91 -16.45 11.58
CA ASP A 59 -1.01 -16.58 13.04
C ASP A 59 -1.80 -17.79 13.49
N ILE A 60 -1.42 -18.33 14.65
CA ILE A 60 -2.18 -19.39 15.32
C ILE A 60 -3.61 -18.90 15.61
N ALA A 61 -3.79 -17.61 15.89
CA ALA A 61 -5.10 -16.96 16.01
C ALA A 61 -5.94 -17.09 14.73
N VAL A 62 -5.32 -17.02 13.55
CA VAL A 62 -5.99 -17.22 12.26
C VAL A 62 -6.32 -18.70 12.03
N LEU A 63 -5.38 -19.59 12.35
CA LEU A 63 -5.57 -21.05 12.27
C LEU A 63 -6.75 -21.51 13.15
N LEU A 64 -6.86 -20.95 14.36
CA LEU A 64 -7.89 -21.26 15.34
C LEU A 64 -9.18 -20.46 15.15
N GLY A 65 -9.21 -19.51 14.21
CA GLY A 65 -10.42 -18.74 13.86
C GLY A 65 -10.74 -17.52 14.70
N GLN A 66 -9.82 -17.12 15.59
CA GLN A 66 -9.92 -15.90 16.37
C GLN A 66 -9.77 -14.65 15.49
N GLN A 67 -9.07 -14.77 14.35
CA GLN A 67 -8.91 -13.72 13.36
C GLN A 67 -9.12 -14.27 11.94
N ALA A 68 -9.73 -13.48 11.05
CA ALA A 68 -9.81 -13.84 9.64
C ALA A 68 -8.45 -13.62 8.96
N PRO A 69 -8.05 -14.46 7.98
CA PRO A 69 -6.89 -14.18 7.16
C PRO A 69 -7.13 -12.88 6.40
N ARG A 70 -6.08 -12.08 6.24
CA ARG A 70 -6.15 -10.86 5.43
C ARG A 70 -6.43 -11.25 3.98
N ARG A 71 -7.43 -10.61 3.38
CA ARG A 71 -7.92 -10.92 2.02
C ARG A 71 -6.80 -10.72 1.00
N ALA A 72 -6.89 -11.42 -0.13
CA ALA A 72 -6.03 -11.28 -1.32
C ALA A 72 -4.52 -11.61 -1.15
N MET A 73 -4.07 -12.00 0.04
CA MET A 73 -2.69 -12.38 0.28
C MET A 73 -2.43 -13.85 -0.01
N ASP A 74 -1.40 -14.12 -0.82
CA ASP A 74 -0.84 -15.47 -0.93
C ASP A 74 0.00 -15.87 0.30
N ARG A 75 0.55 -17.08 0.32
CA ARG A 75 1.35 -17.59 1.45
C ARG A 75 2.59 -16.73 1.71
N ASP A 76 3.29 -16.35 0.66
CA ASP A 76 4.56 -15.64 0.74
C ASP A 76 4.34 -14.21 1.21
N GLU A 77 3.26 -13.56 0.74
CA GLU A 77 2.84 -12.26 1.25
C GLU A 77 2.48 -12.30 2.73
N ARG A 78 1.80 -13.36 3.20
CA ARG A 78 1.46 -13.46 4.64
C ARG A 78 2.71 -13.67 5.49
N ALA A 79 3.67 -14.47 5.01
CA ALA A 79 4.98 -14.63 5.65
C ALA A 79 5.77 -13.31 5.67
N ALA A 80 5.81 -12.60 4.54
CA ALA A 80 6.42 -11.27 4.41
C ALA A 80 5.82 -10.25 5.38
N LEU A 81 4.49 -10.19 5.51
CA LEU A 81 3.82 -9.28 6.44
C LEU A 81 4.17 -9.59 7.89
N ARG A 82 4.30 -10.87 8.26
CA ARG A 82 4.70 -11.25 9.62
C ARG A 82 6.15 -10.85 9.91
N ALA A 83 7.06 -11.13 8.98
CA ALA A 83 8.44 -10.70 9.10
C ALA A 83 8.54 -9.17 9.20
N LEU A 84 7.81 -8.45 8.35
CA LEU A 84 7.72 -6.99 8.42
C LEU A 84 7.19 -6.52 9.78
N SER A 85 6.12 -7.14 10.27
CA SER A 85 5.51 -6.77 11.56
C SER A 85 6.51 -6.94 12.70
N ALA A 86 7.19 -8.08 12.79
CA ALA A 86 8.22 -8.31 13.81
C ALA A 86 9.34 -7.27 13.68
N ALA A 87 9.95 -7.18 12.51
CA ALA A 87 11.06 -6.26 12.23
C ALA A 87 10.71 -4.79 12.53
N THR A 88 9.48 -4.36 12.22
CA THR A 88 9.03 -2.97 12.48
C THR A 88 8.94 -2.69 13.98
N HIS A 89 8.32 -3.59 14.75
CA HIS A 89 8.17 -3.38 16.19
C HIS A 89 9.52 -3.52 16.90
N ASP A 90 10.33 -4.51 16.53
CA ASP A 90 11.65 -4.75 17.11
C ASP A 90 12.57 -3.54 16.86
N ALA A 91 12.60 -3.01 15.63
CA ALA A 91 13.36 -1.81 15.29
C ALA A 91 12.83 -0.56 16.02
N ALA A 92 11.53 -0.42 16.21
CA ALA A 92 10.94 0.71 16.93
C ALA A 92 11.28 0.67 18.43
N ILE A 93 11.17 -0.51 19.05
CA ILE A 93 11.53 -0.75 20.45
C ILE A 93 13.04 -0.61 20.67
N GLY A 94 13.85 -0.95 19.65
CA GLY A 94 15.31 -1.02 19.76
C GLY A 94 15.76 -2.35 20.36
N ILE A 95 15.11 -3.46 19.98
CA ILE A 95 15.58 -4.80 20.35
C ILE A 95 16.94 -5.03 19.67
N PRO A 96 18.01 -5.33 20.44
CA PRO A 96 19.34 -5.55 19.87
C PRO A 96 19.33 -6.69 18.87
N THR A 97 20.10 -6.53 17.79
CA THR A 97 20.35 -7.54 16.77
C THR A 97 21.85 -7.77 16.65
N ASP A 98 22.26 -9.01 16.40
CA ASP A 98 23.67 -9.39 16.17
C ASP A 98 24.15 -9.03 14.75
N SER A 99 23.41 -8.19 14.03
CA SER A 99 23.74 -7.77 12.67
C SER A 99 24.78 -6.64 12.68
N GLU A 100 25.87 -6.80 11.93
CA GLU A 100 26.79 -5.71 11.65
C GLU A 100 26.18 -4.83 10.54
N PRO A 101 25.78 -3.58 10.84
CA PRO A 101 25.02 -2.78 9.89
C PRO A 101 25.89 -2.25 8.76
N GLY A 102 25.38 -2.35 7.52
CA GLY A 102 26.00 -1.71 6.36
C GLY A 102 26.12 -0.19 6.51
N THR A 103 26.90 0.44 5.62
CA THR A 103 27.04 1.90 5.52
C THR A 103 25.73 2.61 5.26
N VAL A 104 25.62 3.88 5.66
CA VAL A 104 24.44 4.69 5.36
C VAL A 104 24.15 4.69 3.86
N GLU A 105 25.18 4.76 3.00
CA GLU A 105 25.05 4.74 1.53
C GLU A 105 24.48 3.41 1.02
N GLU A 106 24.96 2.29 1.56
CA GLU A 106 24.45 0.94 1.24
C GLU A 106 22.99 0.81 1.66
N LEU A 107 22.67 1.19 2.91
CA LEU A 107 21.30 1.10 3.43
C LEU A 107 20.35 2.01 2.64
N ARG A 108 20.77 3.23 2.27
CA ARG A 108 20.00 4.11 1.37
C ARG A 108 19.73 3.46 0.01
N ALA A 109 20.69 2.70 -0.53
CA ALA A 109 20.48 1.98 -1.78
C ALA A 109 19.45 0.87 -1.64
N VAL A 110 19.45 0.15 -0.51
CA VAL A 110 18.44 -0.88 -0.22
C VAL A 110 17.05 -0.25 0.01
N VAL A 111 16.95 0.89 0.70
CA VAL A 111 15.70 1.67 0.82
C VAL A 111 15.12 2.00 -0.54
N ARG A 112 15.92 2.57 -1.46
CA ARG A 112 15.47 2.90 -2.81
C ARG A 112 14.99 1.67 -3.58
N ARG A 113 15.65 0.53 -3.41
CA ARG A 113 15.22 -0.74 -4.01
C ARG A 113 13.89 -1.23 -3.43
N ALA A 114 13.70 -1.15 -2.12
CA ALA A 114 12.47 -1.54 -1.45
C ALA A 114 11.30 -0.66 -1.93
N ASP A 115 11.47 0.66 -1.94
CA ASP A 115 10.44 1.58 -2.43
C ASP A 115 10.13 1.35 -3.92
N ALA A 116 11.15 1.14 -4.77
CA ALA A 116 10.92 0.76 -6.17
C ALA A 116 10.19 -0.58 -6.34
N ALA A 117 10.46 -1.57 -5.48
CA ALA A 117 9.75 -2.86 -5.47
C ALA A 117 8.28 -2.69 -5.10
N TYR A 118 7.96 -1.80 -4.15
CA TYR A 118 6.59 -1.44 -3.81
C TYR A 118 5.84 -0.85 -5.02
N TRP A 119 6.41 0.16 -5.68
CA TRP A 119 5.74 0.84 -6.81
C TRP A 119 5.62 -0.01 -8.07
N ALA A 120 6.46 -1.03 -8.21
CA ALA A 120 6.39 -2.03 -9.27
C ALA A 120 5.49 -3.23 -8.93
N GLY A 121 4.91 -3.30 -7.71
CA GLY A 121 4.06 -4.41 -7.28
C GLY A 121 4.80 -5.71 -6.96
N ARG A 122 6.12 -5.66 -6.72
CA ARG A 122 6.96 -6.81 -6.37
C ARG A 122 6.96 -7.04 -4.86
N TYR A 123 5.78 -7.38 -4.32
CA TYR A 123 5.57 -7.41 -2.87
C TYR A 123 6.36 -8.52 -2.13
N THR A 124 6.63 -9.65 -2.77
CA THR A 124 7.49 -10.70 -2.17
C THR A 124 8.92 -10.20 -1.97
N GLU A 125 9.49 -9.52 -2.98
CA GLU A 125 10.81 -8.88 -2.88
C GLU A 125 10.81 -7.78 -1.80
N LEU A 126 9.77 -6.94 -1.79
CA LEU A 126 9.60 -5.88 -0.79
C LEU A 126 9.64 -6.42 0.64
N GLY A 127 8.91 -7.51 0.92
CA GLY A 127 8.89 -8.14 2.24
C GLY A 127 10.25 -8.66 2.69
N ALA A 128 10.97 -9.33 1.78
CA ALA A 128 12.32 -9.82 2.06
C ALA A 128 13.30 -8.66 2.34
N LEU A 129 13.25 -7.60 1.52
CA LEU A 129 14.09 -6.42 1.71
C LEU A 129 13.81 -5.73 3.05
N LEU A 130 12.54 -5.44 3.36
CA LEU A 130 12.19 -4.74 4.61
C LEU A 130 12.49 -5.56 5.86
N GLY A 131 12.32 -6.89 5.80
CA GLY A 131 12.60 -7.78 6.94
C GLY A 131 14.07 -7.75 7.38
N ALA A 132 15.00 -7.63 6.42
CA ALA A 132 16.43 -7.49 6.72
C ALA A 132 16.84 -6.03 7.01
N LEU A 133 16.27 -5.08 6.25
CA LEU A 133 16.66 -3.67 6.30
C LEU A 133 16.28 -2.97 7.60
N LEU A 134 15.13 -3.29 8.21
CA LEU A 134 14.66 -2.64 9.43
C LEU A 134 15.62 -2.86 10.62
N PRO A 135 16.03 -4.10 10.96
CA PRO A 135 17.03 -4.34 11.99
C PRO A 135 18.39 -3.67 11.70
N GLU A 136 18.88 -3.76 10.46
CA GLU A 136 20.15 -3.14 10.07
C GLU A 136 20.13 -1.62 10.14
N ALA A 137 19.07 -0.98 9.65
CA ALA A 137 18.91 0.47 9.72
C ALA A 137 18.81 0.95 11.18
N ARG A 138 18.16 0.16 12.04
CA ARG A 138 18.10 0.46 13.47
C ARG A 138 19.47 0.34 14.13
N ALA A 139 20.20 -0.75 13.86
CA ALA A 139 21.55 -0.95 14.38
C ALA A 139 22.51 0.17 13.94
N ARG A 140 22.43 0.61 12.67
CA ARG A 140 23.19 1.77 12.17
C ARG A 140 22.82 3.05 12.93
N TYR A 141 21.54 3.31 13.14
CA TYR A 141 21.06 4.48 13.87
C TYR A 141 21.56 4.51 15.32
N ASP A 142 21.53 3.38 16.02
CA ASP A 142 21.97 3.28 17.41
C ASP A 142 23.51 3.37 17.55
N ALA A 143 24.26 2.92 16.55
CA ALA A 143 25.72 2.95 16.53
C ALA A 143 26.33 4.24 15.94
N ALA A 144 25.53 5.08 15.29
CA ALA A 144 26.00 6.28 14.62
C ALA A 144 26.60 7.30 15.60
N ASP A 145 27.75 7.87 15.23
CA ASP A 145 28.33 8.98 15.96
C ASP A 145 27.64 10.31 15.60
N ALA A 146 28.04 11.40 16.27
CA ALA A 146 27.44 12.72 16.04
C ALA A 146 27.57 13.23 14.58
N GLY A 147 28.55 12.76 13.80
CA GLY A 147 28.73 13.16 12.40
C GLY A 147 27.85 12.38 11.43
N GLU A 148 27.45 11.16 11.78
CA GLU A 148 26.63 10.29 10.94
C GLU A 148 25.16 10.18 11.39
N TRP A 149 24.85 10.58 12.62
CA TRP A 149 23.55 10.34 13.25
C TRP A 149 22.36 10.85 12.42
N GLU A 150 22.42 12.08 11.90
CA GLU A 150 21.34 12.63 11.05
C GLU A 150 21.12 11.80 9.77
N ALA A 151 22.23 11.33 9.18
CA ALA A 151 22.23 10.54 7.97
C ALA A 151 21.60 9.15 8.21
N ALA A 152 21.94 8.51 9.32
CA ALA A 152 21.37 7.25 9.78
C ALA A 152 19.89 7.40 10.19
N ALA A 153 19.52 8.50 10.87
CA ALA A 153 18.15 8.83 11.21
C ALA A 153 17.27 8.94 9.97
N GLY A 154 17.77 9.62 8.94
CA GLY A 154 17.10 9.73 7.64
C GLY A 154 16.84 8.37 6.99
N VAL A 155 17.81 7.45 7.04
CA VAL A 155 17.63 6.07 6.56
C VAL A 155 16.53 5.36 7.33
N LEU A 156 16.61 5.35 8.67
CA LEU A 156 15.64 4.64 9.49
C LEU A 156 14.21 5.17 9.28
N ALA A 157 14.05 6.49 9.19
CA ALA A 157 12.77 7.12 8.88
C ALA A 157 12.22 6.73 7.50
N ASP A 158 13.06 6.70 6.45
CA ASP A 158 12.64 6.28 5.10
C ASP A 158 12.28 4.78 5.04
N VAL A 159 12.98 3.93 5.79
CA VAL A 159 12.62 2.50 5.93
C VAL A 159 11.25 2.36 6.59
N PHE A 160 11.00 3.09 7.69
CA PHE A 160 9.70 3.09 8.36
C PHE A 160 8.57 3.61 7.45
N GLN A 161 8.84 4.60 6.60
CA GLN A 161 7.88 5.06 5.60
C GLN A 161 7.50 3.93 4.63
N THR A 162 8.50 3.25 4.08
CA THR A 162 8.32 2.13 3.13
C THR A 162 7.61 0.95 3.79
N ALA A 163 7.95 0.64 5.04
CA ALA A 163 7.25 -0.34 5.87
C ALA A 163 5.78 0.01 6.09
N GLY A 164 5.47 1.28 6.35
CA GLY A 164 4.11 1.78 6.48
C GLY A 164 3.29 1.60 5.19
N MET A 165 3.89 1.90 4.04
CA MET A 165 3.25 1.67 2.73
C MET A 165 3.00 0.17 2.47
N ALA A 166 3.99 -0.68 2.75
CA ALA A 166 3.89 -2.13 2.61
C ALA A 166 2.78 -2.72 3.51
N ALA A 167 2.77 -2.34 4.79
CA ALA A 167 1.75 -2.77 5.74
C ALA A 167 0.35 -2.36 5.28
N ASN A 168 0.19 -1.16 4.74
CA ASN A 168 -1.10 -0.67 4.24
C ASN A 168 -1.58 -1.41 2.98
N VAL A 169 -0.70 -1.73 2.02
CA VAL A 169 -1.12 -2.50 0.83
C VAL A 169 -1.54 -3.92 1.20
N TRP A 170 -0.90 -4.53 2.21
CA TRP A 170 -1.29 -5.83 2.76
C TRP A 170 -2.46 -5.77 3.75
N GLY A 171 -3.10 -4.61 3.92
CA GLY A 171 -4.26 -4.45 4.80
C GLY A 171 -3.94 -4.57 6.30
N SER A 172 -2.68 -4.42 6.70
CA SER A 172 -2.27 -4.30 8.12
C SER A 172 -2.23 -2.84 8.54
N ARG A 173 -3.43 -2.28 8.69
CA ARG A 173 -3.66 -0.86 9.00
C ARG A 173 -2.91 -0.39 10.26
N ASP A 174 -3.05 -1.09 11.38
CA ASP A 174 -2.46 -0.65 12.65
C ASP A 174 -0.93 -0.66 12.59
N LEU A 175 -0.35 -1.66 11.90
CA LEU A 175 1.08 -1.70 11.62
C LEU A 175 1.52 -0.52 10.73
N ALA A 176 0.70 -0.13 9.73
CA ALA A 176 1.00 1.02 8.90
C ALA A 176 1.06 2.32 9.72
N TYR A 177 0.07 2.56 10.60
CA TYR A 177 0.09 3.71 11.49
C TYR A 177 1.26 3.67 12.48
N ALA A 178 1.58 2.49 13.04
CA ALA A 178 2.70 2.34 13.95
C ALA A 178 4.03 2.68 13.25
N ALA A 179 4.32 2.05 12.09
CA ALA A 179 5.53 2.29 11.32
C ALA A 179 5.70 3.78 10.98
N LEU A 180 4.66 4.43 10.47
CA LEU A 180 4.70 5.85 10.13
C LEU A 180 4.90 6.73 11.37
N THR A 181 4.27 6.39 12.50
CA THR A 181 4.44 7.12 13.75
C THR A 181 5.89 7.05 14.24
N TYR A 182 6.51 5.86 14.18
CA TYR A 182 7.92 5.68 14.55
C TYR A 182 8.85 6.46 13.62
N GLY A 183 8.64 6.37 12.30
CA GLY A 183 9.40 7.15 11.33
C GLY A 183 9.32 8.66 11.60
N ARG A 184 8.12 9.18 11.96
CA ARG A 184 7.94 10.60 12.29
C ARG A 184 8.66 11.00 13.57
N GLN A 185 8.66 10.14 14.59
CA GLN A 185 9.42 10.40 15.81
C GLN A 185 10.91 10.55 15.51
N ILE A 186 11.48 9.70 14.67
CA ILE A 186 12.88 9.79 14.23
C ILE A 186 13.13 11.09 13.45
N ALA A 187 12.28 11.41 12.47
CA ALA A 187 12.42 12.64 11.67
C ALA A 187 12.34 13.92 12.52
N VAL A 188 11.41 13.97 13.48
CA VAL A 188 11.26 15.11 14.41
C VAL A 188 12.47 15.22 15.34
N GLN A 189 12.97 14.10 15.88
CA GLN A 189 14.19 14.10 16.69
C GLN A 189 15.39 14.62 15.91
N ALA A 190 15.49 14.27 14.62
CA ALA A 190 16.54 14.74 13.73
C ALA A 190 16.36 16.18 13.22
N GLY A 191 15.26 16.86 13.56
CA GLY A 191 14.97 18.20 13.04
C GLY A 191 14.72 18.25 11.53
N ASP A 192 14.39 17.12 10.90
CA ASP A 192 14.14 17.02 9.47
C ASP A 192 12.66 17.28 9.13
N ASP A 193 12.35 18.57 8.99
CA ASP A 193 11.00 19.04 8.72
C ASP A 193 10.39 18.47 7.44
N LEU A 194 11.20 18.31 6.39
CA LEU A 194 10.72 17.84 5.09
C LEU A 194 10.34 16.35 5.15
N ARG A 195 11.16 15.54 5.84
CA ARG A 195 10.89 14.12 6.03
C ARG A 195 9.72 13.88 6.97
N ASP A 196 9.55 14.66 8.05
CA ASP A 196 8.33 14.61 8.86
C ASP A 196 7.08 14.92 8.01
N ALA A 197 7.14 15.95 7.17
CA ALA A 197 6.03 16.30 6.28
C ALA A 197 5.71 15.19 5.27
N HIS A 198 6.73 14.51 4.74
CA HIS A 198 6.53 13.38 3.83
C HIS A 198 5.88 12.16 4.51
N LEU A 199 6.33 11.82 5.72
CA LEU A 199 5.71 10.78 6.53
C LEU A 199 4.27 11.13 6.92
N ALA A 200 3.99 12.40 7.22
CA ALA A 200 2.65 12.88 7.49
C ALA A 200 1.75 12.81 6.23
N ALA A 201 2.29 13.12 5.04
CA ALA A 201 1.59 12.92 3.77
C ALA A 201 1.24 11.44 3.56
N THR A 202 2.17 10.53 3.84
CA THR A 202 1.93 9.08 3.77
C THR A 202 0.86 8.65 4.78
N THR A 203 0.87 9.21 5.99
CA THR A 203 -0.15 8.97 7.03
C THR A 203 -1.53 9.47 6.61
N ALA A 204 -1.62 10.63 5.97
CA ALA A 204 -2.87 11.15 5.40
C ALA A 204 -3.41 10.21 4.30
N TRP A 205 -2.53 9.69 3.45
CA TRP A 205 -2.89 8.68 2.45
C TRP A 205 -3.40 7.37 3.05
N VAL A 206 -2.83 6.88 4.16
CA VAL A 206 -3.35 5.72 4.89
C VAL A 206 -4.74 6.03 5.46
N ASN A 207 -4.96 7.20 6.07
CA ASN A 207 -6.29 7.63 6.53
C ASN A 207 -7.34 7.62 5.41
N LEU A 208 -6.96 8.06 4.20
CA LEU A 208 -7.84 8.05 3.03
C LEU A 208 -8.27 6.64 2.62
N ARG A 209 -7.34 5.68 2.65
CA ARG A 209 -7.61 4.28 2.30
C ARG A 209 -8.47 3.58 3.37
N ASP A 210 -8.42 4.08 4.58
CA ASP A 210 -9.22 3.61 5.70
C ASP A 210 -10.64 4.18 5.74
N GLY A 211 -10.91 5.23 4.96
CA GLY A 211 -12.18 5.97 5.04
C GLY A 211 -12.22 7.04 6.14
N ARG A 212 -11.10 7.28 6.84
CA ARG A 212 -10.91 8.39 7.79
C ARG A 212 -10.60 9.70 7.05
N THR A 213 -11.49 10.07 6.15
CA THR A 213 -11.28 11.17 5.20
C THR A 213 -11.13 12.52 5.91
N ALA A 214 -11.90 12.78 6.96
CA ALA A 214 -11.76 14.02 7.76
C ALA A 214 -10.41 14.12 8.46
N GLN A 215 -9.91 13.04 9.07
CA GLN A 215 -8.58 13.04 9.70
C GLN A 215 -7.46 13.14 8.66
N GLY A 216 -7.62 12.47 7.51
CA GLY A 216 -6.70 12.58 6.39
C GLY A 216 -6.60 14.01 5.85
N PHE A 217 -7.74 14.70 5.70
CA PHE A 217 -7.80 16.10 5.33
C PHE A 217 -7.09 16.99 6.34
N ALA A 218 -7.47 16.91 7.62
CA ALA A 218 -6.93 17.76 8.67
C ALA A 218 -5.41 17.63 8.80
N LEU A 219 -4.88 16.39 8.74
CA LEU A 219 -3.43 16.17 8.80
C LEU A 219 -2.71 16.72 7.56
N ALA A 220 -3.25 16.45 6.36
CA ALA A 220 -2.63 16.89 5.12
C ALA A 220 -2.61 18.42 5.00
N ALA A 221 -3.73 19.08 5.30
CA ALA A 221 -3.86 20.53 5.29
C ALA A 221 -2.90 21.19 6.28
N ALA A 222 -2.92 20.78 7.55
CA ALA A 222 -2.06 21.35 8.58
C ALA A 222 -0.55 21.20 8.26
N GLN A 223 -0.16 20.10 7.64
CA GLN A 223 1.23 19.90 7.22
C GLN A 223 1.57 20.65 5.95
N ALA A 224 0.64 20.80 5.01
CA ALA A 224 0.82 21.65 3.83
C ALA A 224 1.11 23.10 4.26
N ASP A 225 0.34 23.63 5.21
CA ASP A 225 0.51 24.98 5.75
C ASP A 225 1.89 25.15 6.39
N ARG A 226 2.38 24.13 7.11
CA ARG A 226 3.69 24.16 7.78
C ARG A 226 4.86 24.23 6.80
N ILE A 227 4.77 23.51 5.68
CA ILE A 227 5.86 23.45 4.69
C ILE A 227 5.60 24.28 3.43
N GLU A 228 4.60 25.15 3.44
CA GLU A 228 4.18 25.93 2.28
C GLU A 228 5.39 26.61 1.61
N PRO A 229 5.62 26.36 0.31
CA PRO A 229 6.75 26.92 -0.39
C PRO A 229 6.53 28.40 -0.67
N LYS A 230 7.54 29.22 -0.39
CA LYS A 230 7.53 30.64 -0.80
C LYS A 230 7.44 30.75 -2.33
N MET A 231 6.97 31.88 -2.84
CA MET A 231 6.92 32.14 -4.29
C MET A 231 8.30 32.10 -4.98
N SER A 232 9.40 32.24 -4.23
CA SER A 232 10.78 32.12 -4.73
C SER A 232 11.41 30.74 -4.53
N GLU A 233 10.73 29.79 -3.88
CA GLU A 233 11.22 28.44 -3.61
C GLU A 233 11.33 27.56 -4.87
N HIS A 234 12.50 27.08 -5.24
CA HIS A 234 12.67 26.23 -6.41
C HIS A 234 13.18 24.83 -6.08
N ASP A 235 13.33 24.48 -4.79
CA ASP A 235 13.72 23.14 -4.38
C ASP A 235 12.65 22.09 -4.80
N PRO A 236 12.98 21.20 -5.76
CA PRO A 236 12.04 20.19 -6.22
C PRO A 236 11.59 19.22 -5.12
N ASP A 237 12.44 18.92 -4.13
CA ASP A 237 12.10 18.00 -3.04
C ASP A 237 10.98 18.63 -2.18
N ARG A 238 11.13 19.89 -1.75
CA ARG A 238 10.08 20.62 -1.01
C ARG A 238 8.78 20.76 -1.79
N LEU A 239 8.87 21.16 -3.07
CA LEU A 239 7.69 21.29 -3.93
C LEU A 239 6.95 19.96 -4.11
N SER A 240 7.68 18.86 -4.26
CA SER A 240 7.08 17.53 -4.45
C SER A 240 6.33 17.03 -3.20
N VAL A 241 6.86 17.27 -2.00
CA VAL A 241 6.22 16.87 -0.73
C VAL A 241 5.01 17.75 -0.44
N TYR A 242 5.12 19.08 -0.63
CA TYR A 242 3.97 19.98 -0.51
C TYR A 242 2.87 19.61 -1.52
N GLY A 243 3.25 19.35 -2.78
CA GLY A 243 2.35 18.89 -3.83
C GLY A 243 1.56 17.63 -3.43
N GLN A 244 2.22 16.67 -2.78
CA GLN A 244 1.56 15.48 -2.26
C GLN A 244 0.56 15.80 -1.14
N LEU A 245 0.90 16.70 -0.22
CA LEU A 245 0.02 17.08 0.88
C LEU A 245 -1.24 17.76 0.37
N VAL A 246 -1.13 18.77 -0.50
CA VAL A 246 -2.31 19.45 -1.08
C VAL A 246 -3.14 18.49 -1.93
N THR A 247 -2.49 17.57 -2.64
CA THR A 247 -3.18 16.50 -3.35
C THR A 247 -3.98 15.59 -2.41
N ASN A 248 -3.37 15.14 -1.31
CA ASN A 248 -4.04 14.32 -0.31
C ASN A 248 -5.22 15.07 0.33
N ALA A 249 -5.07 16.36 0.61
CA ALA A 249 -6.14 17.21 1.12
C ALA A 249 -7.29 17.31 0.10
N ALA A 250 -7.01 17.53 -1.18
CA ALA A 250 -8.01 17.57 -2.24
C ALA A 250 -8.78 16.25 -2.37
N VAL A 251 -8.06 15.12 -2.39
CA VAL A 251 -8.65 13.78 -2.44
C VAL A 251 -9.50 13.50 -1.20
N ALA A 252 -9.04 13.91 -0.01
CA ALA A 252 -9.78 13.75 1.23
C ALA A 252 -11.08 14.56 1.24
N ALA A 253 -11.01 15.83 0.84
CA ALA A 253 -12.17 16.69 0.70
C ALA A 253 -13.19 16.11 -0.29
N SER A 254 -12.73 15.60 -1.44
CA SER A 254 -13.60 14.98 -2.46
C SER A 254 -14.37 13.75 -1.98
N ARG A 255 -13.90 13.11 -0.89
CA ARG A 255 -14.49 11.92 -0.28
C ARG A 255 -15.18 12.22 1.05
N GLY A 256 -15.65 13.45 1.23
CA GLY A 256 -16.42 13.88 2.40
C GLY A 256 -15.57 14.22 3.63
N GLY A 257 -14.27 14.41 3.48
CA GLY A 257 -13.39 14.87 4.57
C GLY A 257 -13.51 16.38 4.86
N ALA A 258 -14.06 17.15 3.92
CA ALA A 258 -14.30 18.59 4.01
C ALA A 258 -15.44 18.98 3.06
N ALA A 259 -15.72 20.28 2.93
CA ALA A 259 -16.69 20.78 1.95
C ALA A 259 -16.24 20.47 0.51
N PRO A 260 -17.16 20.18 -0.43
CA PRO A 260 -16.79 19.85 -1.81
C PRO A 260 -15.97 20.93 -2.53
N ASP A 261 -16.22 22.21 -2.25
CA ASP A 261 -15.49 23.32 -2.87
C ASP A 261 -14.01 23.33 -2.48
N THR A 262 -13.69 22.92 -1.24
CA THR A 262 -12.32 22.76 -0.73
C THR A 262 -11.51 21.75 -1.55
N ALA A 263 -12.16 20.73 -2.13
CA ALA A 263 -11.48 19.79 -3.00
C ALA A 263 -10.91 20.47 -4.25
N ARG A 264 -11.65 21.44 -4.82
CA ARG A 264 -11.22 22.18 -6.01
C ARG A 264 -10.10 23.17 -5.68
N GLU A 265 -10.15 23.81 -4.52
CA GLU A 265 -9.11 24.74 -4.05
C GLU A 265 -7.75 24.04 -3.91
N TYR A 266 -7.69 22.94 -3.16
CA TYR A 266 -6.45 22.19 -3.01
C TYR A 266 -5.99 21.51 -4.30
N LEU A 267 -6.91 21.08 -5.17
CA LEU A 267 -6.54 20.57 -6.49
C LEU A 267 -5.91 21.67 -7.37
N SER A 268 -6.41 22.91 -7.28
CA SER A 268 -5.80 24.05 -7.96
C SER A 268 -4.36 24.30 -7.47
N GLN A 269 -4.12 24.19 -6.16
CA GLN A 269 -2.77 24.27 -5.60
C GLN A 269 -1.88 23.13 -6.10
N ALA A 270 -2.39 21.89 -6.16
CA ALA A 270 -1.66 20.75 -6.70
C ALA A 270 -1.24 20.97 -8.16
N HIS A 271 -2.14 21.49 -9.00
CA HIS A 271 -1.80 21.85 -10.39
C HIS A 271 -0.77 22.99 -10.47
N ALA A 272 -0.90 24.02 -9.64
CA ALA A 272 0.05 25.13 -9.62
C ALA A 272 1.47 24.67 -9.26
N VAL A 273 1.61 23.81 -8.24
CA VAL A 273 2.92 23.26 -7.85
C VAL A 273 3.44 22.25 -8.87
N GLY A 274 2.58 21.43 -9.46
CA GLY A 274 2.96 20.57 -10.58
C GLY A 274 3.50 21.37 -11.76
N ALA A 275 2.82 22.45 -12.16
CA ALA A 275 3.27 23.35 -13.22
C ALA A 275 4.59 24.04 -12.87
N ARG A 276 4.79 24.42 -11.61
CA ARG A 276 6.05 25.01 -11.13
C ARG A 276 7.23 24.04 -11.21
N LEU A 277 7.02 22.75 -10.92
CA LEU A 277 8.02 21.70 -11.12
C LEU A 277 8.31 21.44 -12.60
N GLY A 278 7.30 21.55 -13.46
CA GLY A 278 7.41 21.40 -14.91
C GLY A 278 7.54 19.95 -15.41
N ALA A 279 8.01 19.03 -14.57
CA ALA A 279 8.12 17.61 -14.85
C ALA A 279 7.85 16.78 -13.59
N GLU A 280 7.73 15.46 -13.75
CA GLU A 280 7.67 14.52 -12.64
C GLU A 280 9.00 14.50 -11.88
N HIS A 281 8.95 14.66 -10.56
CA HIS A 281 10.12 14.64 -9.67
C HIS A 281 9.93 13.60 -8.55
N ALA A 282 10.98 12.87 -8.21
CA ALA A 282 10.98 11.87 -7.14
C ALA A 282 10.64 12.51 -5.79
N ARG A 283 9.56 12.09 -5.13
CA ARG A 283 9.09 12.73 -3.89
C ARG A 283 9.98 12.43 -2.72
N GLY A 284 10.65 13.44 -2.16
CA GLY A 284 11.52 13.25 -1.00
C GLY A 284 12.47 12.06 -1.19
N ARG A 285 13.02 11.93 -2.41
CA ARG A 285 13.94 10.85 -2.84
C ARG A 285 13.34 9.44 -2.90
N HIS A 286 12.01 9.31 -2.80
CA HIS A 286 11.26 8.07 -3.06
C HIS A 286 10.81 8.00 -4.53
N ALA A 287 10.58 6.79 -5.02
CA ALA A 287 10.29 6.46 -6.42
C ALA A 287 8.87 6.82 -6.87
N GLN A 288 7.93 7.16 -5.98
CA GLN A 288 6.67 7.78 -6.44
C GLN A 288 6.93 9.23 -6.79
N PRO A 289 6.79 9.66 -8.06
CA PRO A 289 7.00 11.03 -8.38
C PRO A 289 5.77 11.88 -8.03
N PHE A 290 5.99 13.18 -7.96
CA PHE A 290 4.96 14.20 -8.04
C PHE A 290 5.32 15.16 -9.17
N GLY A 291 4.31 15.60 -9.90
CA GLY A 291 4.45 16.53 -11.01
C GLY A 291 3.12 16.75 -11.73
N PRO A 292 3.15 17.36 -12.92
CA PRO A 292 1.95 17.65 -13.71
C PRO A 292 1.07 16.43 -14.01
N LEU A 293 1.67 15.29 -14.38
CA LEU A 293 0.94 14.09 -14.74
C LEU A 293 0.32 13.45 -13.51
N TYR A 294 1.06 13.38 -12.39
CA TYR A 294 0.50 12.87 -11.15
C TYR A 294 -0.71 13.70 -10.70
N ALA A 295 -0.60 15.04 -10.66
CA ALA A 295 -1.70 15.92 -10.31
C ALA A 295 -2.93 15.72 -11.23
N ALA A 296 -2.70 15.56 -12.54
CA ALA A 296 -3.78 15.28 -13.49
C ALA A 296 -4.48 13.94 -13.23
N THR A 297 -3.75 12.87 -12.85
CA THR A 297 -4.38 11.60 -12.45
C THR A 297 -5.26 11.75 -11.21
N GLN A 298 -4.86 12.63 -10.27
CA GLN A 298 -5.64 12.88 -9.05
C GLN A 298 -6.86 13.75 -9.33
N ALA A 299 -6.78 14.66 -10.30
CA ALA A 299 -7.96 15.38 -10.83
C ALA A 299 -9.02 14.40 -11.34
N MET A 300 -8.62 13.33 -12.05
CA MET A 300 -9.53 12.26 -12.48
C MET A 300 -10.16 11.54 -11.28
N SER A 301 -9.35 11.12 -10.30
CA SER A 301 -9.86 10.46 -9.09
C SER A 301 -10.84 11.35 -8.30
N ILE A 302 -10.60 12.67 -8.26
CA ILE A 302 -11.47 13.66 -7.59
C ILE A 302 -12.78 13.85 -8.36
N ALA A 303 -12.73 14.00 -9.70
CA ALA A 303 -13.93 14.12 -10.52
C ALA A 303 -14.86 12.91 -10.35
N VAL A 304 -14.29 11.70 -10.35
CA VAL A 304 -15.02 10.46 -10.09
C VAL A 304 -15.62 10.44 -8.68
N ALA A 305 -14.86 10.84 -7.66
CA ALA A 305 -15.34 10.86 -6.27
C ALA A 305 -16.50 11.86 -6.06
N LEU A 306 -16.48 13.00 -6.76
CA LEU A 306 -17.53 14.03 -6.72
C LEU A 306 -18.72 13.72 -7.63
N GLY A 307 -18.67 12.66 -8.43
CA GLY A 307 -19.70 12.37 -9.43
C GLY A 307 -19.73 13.35 -10.61
N ASP A 308 -18.65 14.08 -10.86
CA ASP A 308 -18.49 14.95 -12.03
C ASP A 308 -18.10 14.11 -13.26
N THR A 309 -19.08 13.33 -13.76
CA THR A 309 -18.89 12.49 -14.94
C THR A 309 -18.48 13.29 -16.18
N GLY A 310 -18.99 14.53 -16.32
CA GLY A 310 -18.63 15.41 -17.43
C GLY A 310 -17.17 15.84 -17.38
N GLY A 311 -16.68 16.23 -16.20
CA GLY A 311 -15.26 16.51 -15.95
C GLY A 311 -14.36 15.31 -16.17
N ALA A 312 -14.76 14.14 -15.67
CA ALA A 312 -14.02 12.90 -15.86
C ALA A 312 -13.86 12.54 -17.36
N LEU A 313 -14.93 12.67 -18.15
CA LEU A 313 -14.86 12.44 -19.60
C LEU A 313 -13.91 13.43 -20.31
N ARG A 314 -13.92 14.71 -19.95
CA ARG A 314 -12.96 15.69 -20.51
C ARG A 314 -11.52 15.35 -20.14
N LEU A 315 -11.28 14.92 -18.91
CA LEU A 315 -9.94 14.54 -18.44
C LEU A 315 -9.41 13.31 -19.18
N MET A 316 -10.27 12.34 -19.49
CA MET A 316 -9.90 11.19 -20.33
C MET A 316 -9.38 11.60 -21.71
N ASP A 317 -9.96 12.65 -22.30
CA ASP A 317 -9.53 13.16 -23.61
C ASP A 317 -8.19 13.89 -23.55
N THR A 318 -7.78 14.42 -22.41
CA THR A 318 -6.56 15.23 -22.27
C THR A 318 -5.38 14.51 -21.63
N ILE A 319 -5.62 13.59 -20.69
CA ILE A 319 -4.54 12.95 -19.93
C ILE A 319 -3.84 11.91 -20.81
N ARG A 320 -2.53 12.03 -20.95
CA ARG A 320 -1.66 11.08 -21.64
C ARG A 320 -0.54 10.68 -20.68
N LEU A 321 -0.59 9.44 -20.21
CA LEU A 321 0.42 8.90 -19.30
C LEU A 321 1.50 8.21 -20.11
N ASP A 322 2.76 8.41 -19.72
CA ASP A 322 3.92 7.74 -20.26
C ASP A 322 4.58 6.84 -19.19
N GLU A 323 5.78 6.33 -19.48
CA GLU A 323 6.51 5.43 -18.59
C GLU A 323 7.15 6.12 -17.37
N THR A 324 7.18 7.46 -17.32
CA THR A 324 7.63 8.20 -16.14
C THR A 324 6.67 8.04 -14.96
N VAL A 325 5.42 7.66 -15.24
CA VAL A 325 4.39 7.44 -14.24
C VAL A 325 4.42 5.98 -13.74
N PRO A 326 4.55 5.75 -12.42
CA PRO A 326 4.63 4.39 -11.87
C PRO A 326 3.44 3.51 -12.24
N LEU A 327 3.69 2.20 -12.31
CA LEU A 327 2.70 1.17 -12.64
C LEU A 327 1.41 1.30 -11.82
N ALA A 328 1.54 1.45 -10.49
CA ALA A 328 0.40 1.58 -9.59
C ALA A 328 -0.46 2.84 -9.88
N THR A 329 0.17 3.96 -10.25
CA THR A 329 -0.54 5.21 -10.60
C THR A 329 -1.29 5.03 -11.93
N ARG A 330 -0.65 4.45 -12.95
CA ARG A 330 -1.30 4.14 -14.24
C ARG A 330 -2.46 3.16 -14.07
N ALA A 331 -2.28 2.13 -13.25
CA ALA A 331 -3.32 1.16 -12.93
C ALA A 331 -4.51 1.83 -12.21
N ARG A 332 -4.24 2.69 -11.23
CA ARG A 332 -5.29 3.44 -10.52
C ARG A 332 -6.08 4.34 -11.45
N TYR A 333 -5.40 5.10 -12.31
CA TYR A 333 -6.05 5.91 -13.33
C TYR A 333 -6.96 5.07 -14.24
N GLY A 334 -6.48 3.90 -14.70
CA GLY A 334 -7.27 2.97 -15.49
C GLY A 334 -8.54 2.48 -14.77
N LEU A 335 -8.50 2.27 -13.45
CA LEU A 335 -9.69 1.93 -12.68
C LEU A 335 -10.69 3.10 -12.58
N ASP A 336 -10.21 4.34 -12.44
CA ASP A 336 -11.06 5.53 -12.43
C ASP A 336 -11.71 5.75 -13.82
N VAL A 337 -10.99 5.46 -14.92
CA VAL A 337 -11.53 5.43 -16.29
C VAL A 337 -12.61 4.35 -16.45
N ALA A 338 -12.34 3.12 -15.99
CA ALA A 338 -13.32 2.03 -16.04
C ALA A 338 -14.58 2.37 -15.24
N LEU A 339 -14.45 3.01 -14.08
CA LEU A 339 -15.60 3.47 -13.28
C LEU A 339 -16.39 4.57 -14.00
N THR A 340 -15.71 5.50 -14.67
CA THR A 340 -16.37 6.53 -15.49
C THR A 340 -17.16 5.92 -16.65
N HIS A 341 -16.63 4.89 -17.31
CA HIS A 341 -17.37 4.12 -18.32
C HIS A 341 -18.60 3.43 -17.74
N VAL A 342 -18.49 2.85 -16.53
CA VAL A 342 -19.64 2.28 -15.78
C VAL A 342 -20.71 3.35 -15.53
N ASP A 343 -20.32 4.54 -15.05
CA ASP A 343 -21.25 5.64 -14.78
C ASP A 343 -21.97 6.11 -16.06
N CYS A 344 -21.29 6.02 -17.20
CA CYS A 344 -21.84 6.31 -18.53
C CYS A 344 -22.60 5.14 -19.18
N ARG A 345 -22.78 4.00 -18.48
CA ARG A 345 -23.37 2.76 -19.03
C ARG A 345 -22.65 2.19 -20.26
N ARG A 346 -21.35 2.48 -20.41
CA ARG A 346 -20.50 1.97 -21.50
C ARG A 346 -19.82 0.67 -21.05
N TRP A 347 -20.63 -0.38 -20.88
CA TRP A 347 -20.23 -1.61 -20.18
C TRP A 347 -19.07 -2.35 -20.83
N ASP A 348 -19.07 -2.49 -22.16
CA ASP A 348 -17.96 -3.16 -22.86
C ASP A 348 -16.65 -2.38 -22.72
N GLN A 349 -16.70 -1.04 -22.83
CA GLN A 349 -15.51 -0.20 -22.63
C GLN A 349 -14.98 -0.26 -21.19
N ALA A 350 -15.88 -0.32 -20.21
CA ALA A 350 -15.51 -0.53 -18.82
C ALA A 350 -14.85 -1.90 -18.61
N ALA A 351 -15.40 -2.96 -19.21
CA ALA A 351 -14.84 -4.31 -19.15
C ALA A 351 -13.47 -4.37 -19.84
N ASP A 352 -13.32 -3.83 -21.05
CA ASP A 352 -12.06 -3.75 -21.79
C ASP A 352 -10.98 -3.01 -20.98
N THR A 353 -11.36 -1.90 -20.34
CA THR A 353 -10.44 -1.10 -19.54
C THR A 353 -10.01 -1.87 -18.28
N LEU A 354 -10.94 -2.54 -17.61
CA LEU A 354 -10.63 -3.35 -16.44
C LEU A 354 -9.73 -4.55 -16.81
N GLU A 355 -9.99 -5.22 -17.93
CA GLU A 355 -9.13 -6.31 -18.44
C GLU A 355 -7.69 -5.82 -18.67
N LYS A 356 -7.52 -4.65 -19.31
CA LYS A 356 -6.21 -4.02 -19.49
C LYS A 356 -5.51 -3.74 -18.16
N VAL A 357 -6.22 -3.22 -17.17
CA VAL A 357 -5.66 -2.95 -15.84
C VAL A 357 -5.24 -4.24 -15.13
N CYS A 358 -6.09 -5.28 -15.17
CA CYS A 358 -5.78 -6.59 -14.59
C CYS A 358 -4.55 -7.23 -15.26
N GLY A 359 -4.43 -7.13 -16.58
CA GLY A 359 -3.26 -7.62 -17.32
C GLY A 359 -1.99 -6.81 -17.04
N MET A 360 -2.11 -5.49 -16.88
CA MET A 360 -0.98 -4.59 -16.65
C MET A 360 -0.41 -4.73 -15.23
N ALA A 361 -1.26 -4.87 -14.20
CA ALA A 361 -0.83 -4.81 -12.80
C ALA A 361 -1.50 -5.88 -11.91
N PRO A 362 -1.42 -7.18 -12.24
CA PRO A 362 -2.16 -8.24 -11.56
C PRO A 362 -1.88 -8.31 -10.06
N GLY A 363 -0.61 -8.16 -9.67
CA GLY A 363 -0.20 -8.16 -8.26
C GLY A 363 -0.72 -6.96 -7.47
N TRP A 364 -0.88 -5.80 -8.11
CA TRP A 364 -1.41 -4.60 -7.45
C TRP A 364 -2.95 -4.65 -7.36
N VAL A 365 -3.62 -5.11 -8.42
CA VAL A 365 -5.09 -5.15 -8.54
C VAL A 365 -5.74 -6.00 -7.45
N ARG A 366 -5.14 -7.14 -7.07
CA ARG A 366 -5.68 -8.02 -6.01
C ARG A 366 -5.84 -7.32 -4.66
N HIS A 367 -5.03 -6.29 -4.40
CA HIS A 367 -5.06 -5.50 -3.16
C HIS A 367 -5.97 -4.26 -3.26
N GLN A 368 -6.75 -4.13 -4.34
CA GLN A 368 -7.67 -3.01 -4.55
C GLN A 368 -9.13 -3.43 -4.38
N MET A 369 -9.93 -2.52 -3.81
CA MET A 369 -11.37 -2.72 -3.67
C MET A 369 -12.17 -2.40 -4.95
N LEU A 370 -11.67 -1.44 -5.74
CA LEU A 370 -12.39 -0.84 -6.86
C LEU A 370 -12.72 -1.81 -8.02
N PRO A 371 -11.88 -2.81 -8.37
CA PRO A 371 -12.23 -3.83 -9.36
C PRO A 371 -13.54 -4.55 -9.04
N GLY A 372 -13.76 -4.92 -7.76
CA GLY A 372 -14.99 -5.58 -7.33
C GLY A 372 -16.22 -4.67 -7.45
N VAL A 373 -16.07 -3.37 -7.17
CA VAL A 373 -17.12 -2.37 -7.36
C VAL A 373 -17.49 -2.27 -8.85
N ILE A 374 -16.49 -2.15 -9.72
CA ILE A 374 -16.70 -2.08 -11.19
C ILE A 374 -17.45 -3.33 -11.66
N ILE A 375 -16.94 -4.53 -11.33
CA ILE A 375 -17.55 -5.81 -11.73
C ILE A 375 -19.00 -5.92 -11.27
N SER A 376 -19.31 -5.51 -10.03
CA SER A 376 -20.67 -5.59 -9.49
C SER A 376 -21.68 -4.66 -10.19
N ARG A 377 -21.20 -3.63 -10.89
CA ARG A 377 -21.99 -2.64 -11.61
C ARG A 377 -22.06 -2.89 -13.12
N LEU A 378 -21.23 -3.78 -13.66
CA LEU A 378 -21.29 -4.16 -15.07
C LEU A 378 -22.63 -4.84 -15.37
N ALA A 379 -23.31 -4.36 -16.41
CA ALA A 379 -24.53 -4.95 -16.96
C ALA A 379 -24.32 -5.25 -18.46
N GLY A 380 -25.07 -6.20 -19.03
CA GLY A 380 -24.97 -6.52 -20.46
C GLY A 380 -23.67 -7.23 -20.90
N VAL A 381 -22.80 -7.60 -19.95
CA VAL A 381 -21.58 -8.39 -20.20
C VAL A 381 -21.86 -9.88 -19.96
N SER A 382 -21.29 -10.76 -20.78
CA SER A 382 -21.50 -12.21 -20.63
C SER A 382 -21.01 -12.73 -19.27
N VAL A 383 -21.70 -13.73 -18.72
CA VAL A 383 -21.33 -14.36 -17.44
C VAL A 383 -19.91 -14.94 -17.49
N ALA A 384 -19.50 -15.49 -18.63
CA ALA A 384 -18.14 -16.01 -18.83
C ALA A 384 -17.09 -14.89 -18.69
N ARG A 385 -17.34 -13.72 -19.29
CA ARG A 385 -16.44 -12.57 -19.22
C ARG A 385 -16.38 -11.99 -17.81
N LEU A 386 -17.51 -11.88 -17.11
CA LEU A 386 -17.55 -11.48 -15.70
C LEU A 386 -16.75 -12.42 -14.78
N ARG A 387 -16.82 -13.74 -15.02
CA ARG A 387 -15.99 -14.73 -14.30
C ARG A 387 -14.50 -14.55 -14.59
N GLY A 388 -14.13 -14.34 -15.84
CA GLY A 388 -12.74 -14.06 -16.22
C GLY A 388 -12.19 -12.81 -15.52
N LEU A 389 -12.96 -11.71 -15.56
CA LEU A 389 -12.64 -10.46 -14.88
C LEU A 389 -12.48 -10.62 -13.37
N ALA A 390 -13.43 -11.30 -12.72
CA ALA A 390 -13.39 -11.52 -11.28
C ALA A 390 -12.20 -12.38 -10.85
N HIS A 391 -11.89 -13.42 -11.63
CA HIS A 391 -10.70 -14.24 -11.42
C HIS A 391 -9.42 -13.42 -11.56
N ALA A 392 -9.27 -12.65 -12.65
CA ALA A 392 -8.11 -11.81 -12.90
C ALA A 392 -7.91 -10.72 -11.83
N ALA A 393 -9.01 -10.16 -11.31
CA ALA A 393 -8.99 -9.16 -10.25
C ALA A 393 -8.85 -9.74 -8.83
N GLY A 394 -8.89 -11.06 -8.67
CA GLY A 394 -8.84 -11.71 -7.35
C GLY A 394 -10.07 -11.44 -6.48
N VAL A 395 -11.22 -11.11 -7.07
CA VAL A 395 -12.46 -10.82 -6.34
C VAL A 395 -13.45 -11.98 -6.45
N PRO A 396 -14.11 -12.37 -5.34
CA PRO A 396 -15.16 -13.38 -5.41
C PRO A 396 -16.38 -12.82 -6.14
N LEU A 397 -16.95 -13.59 -7.08
CA LEU A 397 -18.25 -13.26 -7.64
C LEU A 397 -19.32 -13.54 -6.58
N ALA A 398 -19.97 -12.47 -6.10
CA ALA A 398 -21.31 -12.62 -5.54
C ALA A 398 -22.24 -12.91 -6.73
N VAL A 399 -22.63 -14.18 -6.88
CA VAL A 399 -23.71 -14.54 -7.80
C VAL A 399 -24.95 -13.83 -7.27
N ARG A 400 -25.47 -12.87 -8.04
CA ARG A 400 -26.80 -12.29 -7.81
C ARG A 400 -27.87 -13.23 -8.33
#